data_AF-A0A2W7MSX3-F1
#
_entry.id   AF-A0A2W7MSX3-F1
#
_cell.length_a   1.000
_cell.length_b   1.000
_cell.length_c   1.000
_cell.angle_alpha   90.00
_cell.angle_beta   90.00
_cell.angle_gamma   90.00
#
_symmetry.space_group_name_H-M   'P 1'
#
loop_
_entity.id
_entity.type
_entity.pdbx_description
1 polymer ?
#
loop_
_entity_poly.entity_id
_entity_poly.type
_entity_poly.pdbx_seq_one_letter_code
_entity_poly.pdbx_strand_id
1 'polypeptide(L)'
;MQNVTWLDNLKLRVRYGQTSNQSVSPYKTLGLLNTRPYNFGDEYATGFYVSELPNSKLGWEYSETMNYGVDFGVLNGRMSGTLEYYVQNTKDVLLSVGLPATSGVSSFMGNIGETQNKGFELSLNGVILDDYNGWTWEAGVNLYANRNKLLSLASGQERDENNWWFVGSPIDVIYDYEKIGLWQEGDPHLAILEGKNGNPGMIRVKYTGTYDEQGNPTRKIGPEDRQILNPEADFQGGFNTRVAYKGFDLSIIGAFKSGGILNSTLYGASGYLNTMNARSGNNVKVDYWTPNNTDAKYPKPNGLQSGDNPKYGSTLGYFDASYLKIRTITLGYDLQQNWLKTAGIDKLRFYATVENPFVFFSPYTDESGMDPETNSYGDENVAVAGKRKSLIVGTNTPTTRNYLFGINLTF
;
A
#
# COMPACT_ATOMS: atom_id res chain seq x y z
N MET A 1 16.60 -41.03 -4.74
CA MET A 1 15.72 -41.18 -3.56
C MET A 1 14.73 -42.34 -3.75
N GLN A 2 15.18 -43.53 -4.19
CA GLN A 2 14.27 -44.63 -4.56
C GLN A 2 13.50 -45.25 -3.37
N ASN A 3 13.97 -45.03 -2.13
CA ASN A 3 13.34 -45.54 -0.91
C ASN A 3 12.41 -44.52 -0.22
N VAL A 4 12.20 -43.34 -0.81
CA VAL A 4 11.35 -42.28 -0.25
C VAL A 4 10.00 -42.33 -0.95
N THR A 5 9.02 -43.00 -0.35
CA THR A 5 7.70 -43.26 -0.96
C THR A 5 6.69 -42.13 -0.77
N TRP A 6 6.94 -41.21 0.16
CA TRP A 6 6.06 -40.06 0.42
C TRP A 6 6.36 -38.87 -0.49
N LEU A 7 7.49 -38.87 -1.21
CA LEU A 7 7.94 -37.78 -2.07
C LEU A 7 7.78 -38.19 -3.54
N ASP A 8 6.91 -37.50 -4.26
CA ASP A 8 6.62 -37.82 -5.67
C ASP A 8 7.61 -37.12 -6.60
N ASN A 9 7.90 -35.85 -6.30
CA ASN A 9 8.90 -35.08 -7.02
C ASN A 9 9.53 -34.00 -6.14
N LEU A 10 10.78 -33.68 -6.45
CA LEU A 10 11.52 -32.57 -5.87
C LEU A 10 12.40 -31.96 -6.96
N LYS A 11 12.23 -30.67 -7.22
CA LYS A 11 13.00 -29.92 -8.21
C LYS A 11 13.64 -28.71 -7.55
N LEU A 12 14.95 -28.60 -7.70
CA LEU A 12 15.70 -27.42 -7.30
C LEU A 12 15.91 -26.53 -8.53
N ARG A 13 15.66 -25.23 -8.38
CA ARG A 13 15.85 -24.21 -9.41
C ARG A 13 16.78 -23.12 -8.89
N VAL A 14 17.73 -22.74 -9.72
CA VAL A 14 18.50 -21.50 -9.57
C VAL A 14 18.38 -20.75 -10.88
N ARG A 15 17.98 -19.48 -10.82
CA ARG A 15 17.82 -18.62 -11.99
C ARG A 15 18.59 -17.33 -11.75
N TYR A 16 19.32 -16.90 -12.78
CA TYR A 16 19.89 -15.57 -12.89
C TYR A 16 19.34 -14.93 -14.16
N GLY A 17 18.93 -13.68 -14.08
CA GLY A 17 18.48 -12.93 -15.24
C GLY A 17 18.75 -11.45 -15.06
N GLN A 18 19.10 -10.78 -16.15
CA GLN A 18 19.17 -9.33 -16.20
C GLN A 18 18.11 -8.84 -17.20
N THR A 19 17.28 -7.92 -16.76
CA THR A 19 16.31 -7.22 -17.61
C THR A 19 16.65 -5.74 -17.63
N SER A 20 16.20 -5.03 -18.66
CA SER A 20 16.43 -3.60 -18.81
C SER A 20 15.11 -2.88 -19.06
N ASN A 21 15.01 -1.66 -18.53
CA ASN A 21 13.84 -0.81 -18.60
C ASN A 21 14.23 0.57 -19.16
N GLN A 22 13.43 1.08 -20.09
CA GLN A 22 13.61 2.39 -20.73
C GLN A 22 12.35 3.27 -20.61
N SER A 23 11.55 3.10 -19.56
CA SER A 23 10.24 3.77 -19.40
C SER A 23 10.36 5.27 -19.10
N VAL A 24 10.95 6.02 -20.04
CA VAL A 24 11.00 7.47 -20.09
C VAL A 24 10.29 7.95 -21.36
N SER A 25 9.69 9.13 -21.31
CA SER A 25 9.08 9.73 -22.49
C SER A 25 10.12 10.04 -23.58
N PRO A 26 9.71 10.22 -24.85
CA PRO A 26 10.61 10.69 -25.88
C PRO A 26 11.28 12.03 -25.54
N TYR A 27 12.47 12.25 -26.11
CA TYR A 27 13.26 13.50 -25.98
C TYR A 27 13.80 13.83 -24.58
N LYS A 28 13.72 12.92 -23.62
CA LYS A 28 14.26 13.12 -22.26
C LYS A 28 15.78 13.24 -22.17
N THR A 29 16.50 12.86 -23.23
CA THR A 29 17.94 13.11 -23.37
C THR A 29 18.25 14.52 -23.88
N LEU A 30 17.26 15.21 -24.44
CA LEU A 30 17.36 16.58 -24.97
C LEU A 30 16.83 17.59 -23.97
N GLY A 31 17.27 18.84 -24.11
CA GLY A 31 16.65 19.96 -23.39
C GLY A 31 15.41 20.41 -24.13
N LEU A 32 14.32 20.68 -23.41
CA LEU A 32 13.07 21.16 -24.00
C LEU A 32 12.78 22.60 -23.57
N LEU A 33 12.18 23.34 -24.50
CA LEU A 33 11.58 24.64 -24.23
C LEU A 33 10.07 24.48 -24.24
N ASN A 34 9.38 25.21 -23.38
CA ASN A 34 7.94 25.36 -23.43
C ASN A 34 7.56 26.83 -23.63
N THR A 35 6.39 27.07 -24.20
CA THR A 35 5.90 28.42 -24.44
C THR A 35 5.27 28.98 -23.17
N ARG A 36 5.43 30.28 -22.98
CA ARG A 36 4.71 31.04 -21.95
C ARG A 36 4.13 32.30 -22.61
N PRO A 37 2.80 32.40 -22.74
CA PRO A 37 2.21 33.61 -23.29
C PRO A 37 2.36 34.75 -22.29
N TYR A 38 2.75 35.92 -22.80
CA TYR A 38 2.81 37.18 -22.08
C TYR A 38 1.78 38.13 -22.66
N ASN A 39 1.01 38.75 -21.77
CA ASN A 39 0.03 39.76 -22.11
C ASN A 39 0.59 41.13 -21.68
N PHE A 40 0.80 42.02 -22.65
CA PHE A 40 1.26 43.39 -22.44
C PHE A 40 0.15 44.42 -22.66
N GLY A 41 -1.11 44.03 -22.42
CA GLY A 41 -2.31 44.84 -22.67
C GLY A 41 -2.86 44.55 -24.07
N ASP A 42 -2.61 45.47 -25.01
CA ASP A 42 -3.10 45.35 -26.39
C ASP A 42 -2.22 44.44 -27.27
N GLU A 43 -0.99 44.11 -26.81
CA GLU A 43 -0.07 43.21 -27.50
C GLU A 43 0.11 41.88 -26.76
N TYR A 44 0.06 40.78 -27.52
CA TYR A 44 0.37 39.44 -27.04
C TYR A 44 1.71 38.98 -27.60
N ALA A 45 2.59 38.51 -26.72
CA ALA A 45 3.87 37.92 -27.12
C ALA A 45 4.02 36.52 -26.53
N THR A 46 4.65 35.62 -27.26
CA THR A 46 4.99 34.28 -26.76
C THR A 46 6.46 34.25 -26.38
N GLY A 47 6.74 34.09 -25.09
CA GLY A 47 8.08 33.79 -24.61
C GLY A 47 8.32 32.29 -24.56
N PHE A 48 9.58 31.91 -24.40
CA PHE A 48 10.00 30.53 -24.18
C PHE A 48 10.77 30.44 -22.87
N TYR A 49 10.63 29.32 -22.16
CA TYR A 49 11.44 28.99 -21.00
C TYR A 49 11.87 27.54 -21.05
N VAL A 50 12.96 27.21 -20.38
CA VAL A 50 13.46 25.84 -20.29
C VAL A 50 12.50 25.04 -19.41
N SER A 51 11.80 24.08 -20.02
CA SER A 51 10.90 23.17 -19.31
C SER A 51 11.59 21.90 -18.84
N GLU A 52 12.68 21.50 -19.50
CA GLU A 52 13.44 20.31 -19.15
C GLU A 52 14.92 20.48 -19.47
N LEU A 53 15.79 20.06 -18.54
CA LEU A 53 17.23 20.09 -18.75
C LEU A 53 17.69 18.90 -19.59
N PRO A 54 18.64 19.11 -20.52
CA PRO A 54 19.25 18.00 -21.27
C PRO A 54 20.03 17.07 -20.33
N ASN A 55 19.92 15.77 -20.56
CA ASN A 55 20.76 14.77 -19.91
C ASN A 55 21.29 13.75 -20.92
N SER A 56 22.46 14.03 -21.49
CA SER A 56 23.12 13.16 -22.47
C SER A 56 23.64 11.84 -21.87
N LYS A 57 23.66 11.71 -20.54
CA LYS A 57 24.07 10.49 -19.83
C LYS A 57 22.89 9.58 -19.46
N LEU A 58 21.66 10.00 -19.76
CA LEU A 58 20.47 9.21 -19.47
C LEU A 58 20.50 7.89 -20.25
N GLY A 59 20.48 6.78 -19.53
CA GLY A 59 20.55 5.42 -20.05
C GLY A 59 19.40 4.55 -19.54
N TRP A 60 19.52 3.25 -19.78
CA TRP A 60 18.53 2.27 -19.32
C TRP A 60 18.71 2.00 -17.82
N GLU A 61 17.62 1.62 -17.17
CA GLU A 61 17.63 1.00 -15.84
C GLU A 61 17.82 -0.51 -16.00
N TYR A 62 18.62 -1.13 -15.15
CA TYR A 62 18.94 -2.56 -15.23
C TYR A 62 18.54 -3.29 -13.95
N SER A 63 17.79 -4.38 -14.07
CA SER A 63 17.40 -5.23 -12.93
C SER A 63 18.06 -6.60 -13.03
N GLU A 64 18.97 -6.89 -12.09
CA GLU A 64 19.65 -8.18 -11.94
C GLU A 64 18.92 -9.00 -10.88
N THR A 65 18.38 -10.15 -11.26
CA THR A 65 17.60 -11.02 -10.36
C THR A 65 18.26 -12.37 -10.19
N MET A 66 18.49 -12.74 -8.93
CA MET A 66 18.83 -14.10 -8.50
C MET A 66 17.59 -14.71 -7.83
N ASN A 67 17.17 -15.88 -8.28
CA ASN A 67 16.03 -16.61 -7.72
C ASN A 67 16.44 -18.06 -7.41
N TYR A 68 16.11 -18.50 -6.20
CA TYR A 68 16.31 -19.85 -5.71
C TYR A 68 14.94 -20.44 -5.41
N GLY A 69 14.61 -21.55 -6.06
CA GLY A 69 13.29 -22.18 -5.97
C GLY A 69 13.39 -23.65 -5.62
N VAL A 70 12.45 -24.13 -4.81
CA VAL A 70 12.22 -25.54 -4.54
C VAL A 70 10.78 -25.84 -4.90
N ASP A 71 10.56 -26.68 -5.90
CA ASP A 71 9.25 -27.24 -6.21
C ASP A 71 9.16 -28.66 -5.67
N PHE A 72 8.03 -29.02 -5.07
CA PHE A 72 7.83 -30.36 -4.54
C PHE A 72 6.39 -30.85 -4.76
N GLY A 73 6.26 -32.17 -4.86
CA GLY A 73 5.01 -32.90 -4.79
C GLY A 73 5.18 -34.08 -3.85
N VAL A 74 4.23 -34.26 -2.93
CA VAL A 74 4.25 -35.31 -1.90
C VAL A 74 2.89 -35.97 -1.77
N LEU A 75 2.89 -37.15 -1.14
CA LEU A 75 1.71 -37.94 -0.80
C LEU A 75 0.91 -38.39 -2.04
N ASN A 76 1.59 -38.88 -3.09
CA ASN A 76 0.98 -39.29 -4.35
C ASN A 76 0.21 -38.15 -5.04
N GLY A 77 0.79 -36.95 -5.04
CA GLY A 77 0.24 -35.75 -5.68
C GLY A 77 -0.81 -35.03 -4.85
N ARG A 78 -1.09 -35.46 -3.62
CA ARG A 78 -2.11 -34.84 -2.77
C ARG A 78 -1.68 -33.49 -2.20
N MET A 79 -0.38 -33.21 -2.12
CA MET A 79 0.12 -31.89 -1.74
C MET A 79 1.27 -31.50 -2.64
N SER A 80 1.22 -30.28 -3.17
CA SER A 80 2.27 -29.72 -4.00
C SER A 80 2.52 -28.27 -3.65
N GLY A 81 3.73 -27.80 -3.91
CA GLY A 81 4.07 -26.43 -3.61
C GLY A 81 5.39 -25.99 -4.18
N THR A 82 5.61 -24.69 -4.04
CA THR A 82 6.84 -24.01 -4.43
C THR A 82 7.23 -23.05 -3.32
N LEU A 83 8.49 -23.11 -2.91
CA LEU A 83 9.13 -22.11 -2.07
C LEU A 83 10.19 -21.40 -2.91
N GLU A 84 10.09 -20.08 -3.03
CA GLU A 84 11.08 -19.25 -3.71
C GLU A 84 11.69 -18.22 -2.77
N TYR A 85 12.97 -17.94 -2.96
CA TYR A 85 13.67 -16.79 -2.42
C TYR A 85 14.31 -16.03 -3.57
N TYR A 86 14.09 -14.73 -3.64
CA TYR A 86 14.68 -13.89 -4.66
C TYR A 86 15.37 -12.67 -4.08
N VAL A 87 16.39 -12.22 -4.82
CA VAL A 87 17.03 -10.93 -4.64
C VAL A 87 17.14 -10.28 -6.01
N GLN A 88 16.47 -9.16 -6.17
CA GLN A 88 16.52 -8.31 -7.35
C GLN A 88 17.22 -7.01 -6.98
N ASN A 89 18.33 -6.70 -7.64
CA ASN A 89 19.01 -5.42 -7.54
C ASN A 89 18.75 -4.63 -8.82
N THR A 90 18.15 -3.45 -8.68
CA THR A 90 17.92 -2.54 -9.80
C THR A 90 18.91 -1.38 -9.72
N LYS A 91 19.74 -1.26 -10.74
CA LYS A 91 20.76 -0.22 -10.90
C LYS A 91 20.33 0.80 -11.94
N ASP A 92 20.95 1.97 -11.87
CA ASP A 92 20.68 3.08 -12.78
C ASP A 92 19.20 3.47 -12.78
N VAL A 93 18.57 3.49 -11.60
CA VAL A 93 17.13 3.70 -11.44
C VAL A 93 16.71 5.04 -12.03
N LEU A 94 15.73 5.01 -12.94
CA LEU A 94 15.25 6.18 -13.68
C LEU A 94 14.28 6.99 -12.83
N LEU A 95 14.70 8.14 -12.33
CA LEU A 95 13.84 9.00 -11.50
C LEU A 95 14.02 10.48 -11.84
N SER A 96 12.94 11.22 -11.58
CA SER A 96 12.95 12.68 -11.63
C SER A 96 13.55 13.24 -10.35
N VAL A 97 14.63 14.02 -10.48
CA VAL A 97 15.32 14.68 -9.38
C VAL A 97 14.87 16.13 -9.30
N GLY A 98 14.34 16.55 -8.16
CA GLY A 98 14.07 17.96 -7.88
C GLY A 98 15.36 18.79 -7.81
N LEU A 99 15.36 19.95 -8.44
CA LEU A 99 16.49 20.89 -8.43
C LEU A 99 16.20 22.10 -7.52
N PRO A 100 17.24 22.75 -6.96
CA PRO A 100 17.07 24.00 -6.25
C PRO A 100 16.40 25.06 -7.12
N ALA A 101 15.53 25.89 -6.53
CA ALA A 101 14.81 26.93 -7.25
C ALA A 101 15.74 27.92 -8.00
N THR A 102 16.98 28.09 -7.51
CA THR A 102 18.02 28.91 -8.14
C THR A 102 18.46 28.37 -9.52
N SER A 103 18.21 27.10 -9.82
CA SER A 103 18.57 26.48 -11.11
C SER A 103 17.63 26.89 -12.26
N GLY A 104 16.50 27.55 -11.98
CA GLY A 104 15.56 28.02 -13.00
C GLY A 104 14.69 26.94 -13.65
N VAL A 105 14.91 25.66 -13.31
CA VAL A 105 14.10 24.49 -13.72
C VAL A 105 13.82 23.65 -12.47
N SER A 106 12.63 23.07 -12.36
CA SER A 106 12.18 22.38 -11.15
C SER A 106 12.79 20.99 -10.96
N SER A 107 13.15 20.30 -12.04
CA SER A 107 13.65 18.93 -11.99
C SER A 107 14.33 18.49 -13.28
N PHE A 108 15.08 17.39 -13.26
CA PHE A 108 15.56 16.68 -14.44
C PHE A 108 15.44 15.15 -14.28
N MET A 109 15.40 14.40 -15.38
CA MET A 109 15.37 12.94 -15.36
C MET A 109 16.80 12.38 -15.35
N GLY A 110 17.10 11.42 -14.47
CA GLY A 110 18.41 10.78 -14.41
C GLY A 110 18.37 9.36 -13.86
N ASN A 111 19.44 8.60 -14.14
CA ASN A 111 19.74 7.31 -13.51
C ASN A 111 20.35 7.60 -12.12
N ILE A 112 19.53 7.67 -11.08
CA ILE A 112 19.90 8.36 -9.84
C ILE A 112 19.98 7.47 -8.59
N GLY A 113 20.06 6.16 -8.73
CA GLY A 113 20.28 5.31 -7.56
C GLY A 113 20.23 3.83 -7.86
N GLU A 114 20.34 3.07 -6.78
CA GLU A 114 20.21 1.62 -6.78
C GLU A 114 19.17 1.22 -5.74
N THR A 115 18.33 0.24 -6.09
CA THR A 115 17.36 -0.35 -5.18
C THR A 115 17.51 -1.86 -5.11
N GLN A 116 17.03 -2.44 -4.03
CA GLN A 116 16.95 -3.88 -3.85
C GLN A 116 15.54 -4.28 -3.44
N ASN A 117 15.01 -5.28 -4.10
CA ASN A 117 13.84 -6.03 -3.67
C ASN A 117 14.29 -7.44 -3.32
N LYS A 118 14.01 -7.88 -2.10
CA LYS A 118 14.25 -9.27 -1.70
C LYS A 118 13.03 -9.81 -0.97
N GLY A 119 12.76 -11.08 -1.19
CA GLY A 119 11.57 -11.67 -0.64
C GLY A 119 11.51 -13.18 -0.73
N PHE A 120 10.52 -13.72 -0.04
CA PHE A 120 10.15 -15.11 -0.10
C PHE A 120 8.73 -15.24 -0.65
N GLU A 121 8.53 -16.27 -1.48
CA GLU A 121 7.22 -16.65 -2.00
C GLU A 121 6.96 -18.11 -1.64
N LEU A 122 5.78 -18.39 -1.12
CA LEU A 122 5.30 -19.72 -0.85
C LEU A 122 3.98 -19.90 -1.60
N SER A 123 3.85 -21.01 -2.31
CA SER A 123 2.57 -21.51 -2.81
C SER A 123 2.42 -22.95 -2.37
N LEU A 124 1.28 -23.28 -1.77
CA LEU A 124 0.94 -24.63 -1.35
C LEU A 124 -0.46 -24.95 -1.83
N ASN A 125 -0.64 -26.12 -2.44
CA ASN A 125 -1.91 -26.65 -2.89
C ASN A 125 -2.09 -28.06 -2.35
N GLY A 126 -3.31 -28.39 -1.94
CA GLY A 126 -3.63 -29.68 -1.36
C GLY A 126 -4.99 -30.20 -1.77
N VAL A 127 -5.05 -31.50 -2.05
CA VAL A 127 -6.28 -32.30 -2.22
C VAL A 127 -6.51 -33.05 -0.91
N ILE A 128 -7.25 -32.41 0.01
CA ILE A 128 -7.48 -32.88 1.39
C ILE A 128 -8.44 -34.07 1.43
N LEU A 129 -9.47 -34.06 0.58
CA LEU A 129 -10.36 -35.19 0.31
C LEU A 129 -10.47 -35.37 -1.20
N ASP A 130 -10.34 -36.61 -1.66
CA ASP A 130 -10.48 -36.97 -3.08
C ASP A 130 -11.58 -38.02 -3.20
N ASP A 131 -12.77 -37.57 -3.63
CA ASP A 131 -14.00 -38.36 -3.77
C ASP A 131 -14.32 -39.30 -2.59
N TYR A 132 -13.98 -38.88 -1.37
CA TYR A 132 -14.19 -39.72 -0.18
C TYR A 132 -15.67 -39.72 0.19
N ASN A 133 -16.37 -40.81 -0.14
CA ASN A 133 -17.82 -40.92 -0.03
C ASN A 133 -18.58 -39.83 -0.81
N GLY A 134 -18.04 -39.40 -1.95
CA GLY A 134 -18.61 -38.33 -2.77
C GLY A 134 -18.13 -36.92 -2.40
N TRP A 135 -17.27 -36.76 -1.40
CA TRP A 135 -16.69 -35.47 -1.00
C TRP A 135 -15.32 -35.24 -1.61
N THR A 136 -15.15 -34.10 -2.25
CA THR A 136 -13.84 -33.57 -2.66
C THR A 136 -13.58 -32.27 -1.92
N TRP A 137 -12.39 -32.12 -1.35
CA TRP A 137 -11.96 -30.88 -0.70
C TRP A 137 -10.56 -30.53 -1.13
N GLU A 138 -10.44 -29.37 -1.76
CA GLU A 138 -9.20 -28.78 -2.24
C GLU A 138 -8.96 -27.45 -1.50
N ALA A 139 -7.71 -27.16 -1.20
CA ALA A 139 -7.31 -25.89 -0.62
C ALA A 139 -5.95 -25.47 -1.16
N GLY A 140 -5.79 -24.18 -1.36
CA GLY A 140 -4.53 -23.57 -1.76
C GLY A 140 -4.28 -22.30 -0.97
N VAL A 141 -3.01 -22.03 -0.69
CA VAL A 141 -2.56 -20.80 -0.05
C VAL A 141 -1.31 -20.31 -0.76
N ASN A 142 -1.23 -19.01 -0.99
CA ASN A 142 -0.02 -18.35 -1.42
C ASN A 142 0.34 -17.22 -0.44
N LEU A 143 1.63 -17.06 -0.16
CA LEU A 143 2.17 -16.04 0.72
C LEU A 143 3.38 -15.41 0.05
N TYR A 144 3.46 -14.09 0.15
CA TYR A 144 4.50 -13.24 -0.42
C TYR A 144 4.97 -12.26 0.65
N ALA A 145 6.27 -12.21 0.89
CA ALA A 145 6.90 -11.23 1.77
C ALA A 145 8.08 -10.60 1.05
N ASN A 146 7.99 -9.31 0.75
CA ASN A 146 9.00 -8.54 0.05
C ASN A 146 9.41 -7.33 0.87
N ARG A 147 10.70 -6.99 0.78
CA ARG A 147 11.26 -5.78 1.37
C ARG A 147 11.99 -5.01 0.29
N ASN A 148 11.58 -3.76 0.08
CA ASN A 148 12.33 -2.84 -0.74
C ASN A 148 13.37 -2.11 0.11
N LYS A 149 14.50 -1.78 -0.51
CA LYS A 149 15.55 -0.98 0.09
C LYS A 149 16.21 -0.10 -0.96
N LEU A 150 16.32 1.19 -0.68
CA LEU A 150 17.19 2.10 -1.41
C LEU A 150 18.64 1.86 -0.94
N LEU A 151 19.50 1.44 -1.87
CA LEU A 151 20.90 1.12 -1.59
C LEU A 151 21.82 2.33 -1.74
N SER A 152 21.57 3.17 -2.73
CA SER A 152 22.38 4.36 -2.99
C SER A 152 21.61 5.41 -3.78
N LEU A 153 22.04 6.66 -3.66
CA LEU A 153 21.64 7.78 -4.52
C LEU A 153 22.85 8.21 -5.35
N ALA A 154 22.64 8.59 -6.61
CA ALA A 154 23.75 8.94 -7.52
C ALA A 154 24.57 10.16 -7.10
N SER A 155 24.00 11.03 -6.25
CA SER A 155 24.70 12.19 -5.67
C SER A 155 25.65 11.81 -4.53
N GLY A 156 25.63 10.54 -4.07
CA GLY A 156 26.33 10.08 -2.87
C GLY A 156 25.69 10.55 -1.56
N GLN A 157 24.56 11.25 -1.62
CA GLN A 157 23.81 11.66 -0.43
C GLN A 157 23.12 10.44 0.21
N GLU A 158 23.06 10.41 1.53
CA GLU A 158 22.34 9.35 2.26
C GLU A 158 20.86 9.68 2.48
N ARG A 159 20.48 10.96 2.40
CA ARG A 159 19.12 11.44 2.66
C ARG A 159 18.73 12.54 1.68
N ASP A 160 17.55 12.39 1.10
CA ASP A 160 16.83 13.42 0.34
C ASP A 160 15.42 13.54 0.93
N GLU A 161 15.29 14.44 1.91
CA GLU A 161 14.04 14.67 2.63
C GLU A 161 12.95 15.27 1.74
N ASN A 162 13.31 15.98 0.67
CA ASN A 162 12.33 16.53 -0.27
C ASN A 162 11.69 15.44 -1.11
N ASN A 163 12.42 14.37 -1.43
CA ASN A 163 11.90 13.22 -2.16
C ASN A 163 11.45 12.05 -1.27
N TRP A 164 11.72 12.12 0.05
CA TRP A 164 11.53 11.01 1.00
C TRP A 164 12.37 9.79 0.64
N TRP A 165 13.59 10.03 0.17
CA TRP A 165 14.54 8.96 -0.10
C TRP A 165 15.60 8.92 0.98
N PHE A 166 15.69 7.77 1.63
CA PHE A 166 16.64 7.54 2.71
C PHE A 166 17.36 6.24 2.42
N VAL A 167 18.66 6.32 2.19
CA VAL A 167 19.50 5.15 1.97
C VAL A 167 19.36 4.23 3.19
N GLY A 168 19.09 2.95 2.95
CA GLY A 168 18.82 1.99 4.00
C GLY A 168 17.34 1.67 4.22
N SER A 169 16.44 2.53 3.75
CA SER A 169 14.97 2.40 3.91
C SER A 169 14.29 2.04 2.58
N PRO A 170 13.01 1.61 2.59
CA PRO A 170 12.24 1.47 1.35
C PRO A 170 12.22 2.75 0.51
N ILE A 171 12.02 2.61 -0.81
CA ILE A 171 11.93 3.76 -1.73
C ILE A 171 10.68 4.61 -1.48
N ASP A 172 9.59 3.97 -1.08
CA ASP A 172 8.32 4.60 -0.75
C ASP A 172 8.11 4.52 0.76
N VAL A 173 8.63 5.52 1.48
CA VAL A 173 8.39 5.69 2.92
C VAL A 173 7.42 6.82 3.20
N ILE A 174 6.91 6.86 4.42
CA ILE A 174 6.22 8.03 4.95
C ILE A 174 7.20 8.76 5.87
N TYR A 175 7.56 10.01 5.57
CA TYR A 175 8.40 10.83 6.42
C TYR A 175 7.54 11.87 7.17
N ASP A 176 7.08 11.48 8.36
CA ASP A 176 6.17 12.26 9.19
C ASP A 176 6.40 11.99 10.68
N TYR A 177 5.69 12.70 11.55
CA TYR A 177 5.74 12.49 12.99
C TYR A 177 5.10 11.15 13.41
N GLU A 178 5.63 10.56 14.47
CA GLU A 178 5.05 9.36 15.11
C GLU A 178 4.10 9.78 16.23
N LYS A 179 2.79 9.55 16.06
CA LYS A 179 1.77 9.80 17.09
C LYS A 179 1.94 8.79 18.24
N ILE A 180 2.08 9.31 19.46
CA ILE A 180 2.18 8.49 20.68
C ILE A 180 0.99 8.67 21.64
N GLY A 181 0.03 9.52 21.28
CA GLY A 181 -1.21 9.70 22.04
C GLY A 181 -1.79 11.09 21.88
N LEU A 182 -2.57 11.51 22.87
CA LEU A 182 -3.05 12.87 23.05
C LEU A 182 -2.46 13.43 24.34
N TRP A 183 -2.14 14.72 24.34
CA TRP A 183 -1.70 15.42 25.54
C TRP A 183 -2.83 15.47 26.57
N GLN A 184 -2.53 15.13 27.82
CA GLN A 184 -3.49 15.16 28.92
C GLN A 184 -3.28 16.38 29.81
N GLU A 185 -4.28 16.66 30.67
CA GLU A 185 -4.15 17.72 31.67
C GLU A 185 -3.09 17.34 32.71
N GLY A 186 -2.15 18.24 32.97
CA GLY A 186 -1.02 17.99 33.88
C GLY A 186 0.14 17.20 33.27
N ASP A 187 0.10 16.86 31.98
CA ASP A 187 1.21 16.17 31.32
C ASP A 187 2.53 16.98 31.45
N PRO A 188 3.63 16.34 31.87
CA PRO A 188 4.90 17.02 32.02
C PRO A 188 5.46 17.46 30.67
N HIS A 189 6.18 18.57 30.67
CA HIS A 189 6.89 19.14 29.51
C HIS A 189 6.01 19.62 28.34
N LEU A 190 4.68 19.56 28.41
CA LEU A 190 3.77 20.07 27.36
C LEU A 190 4.12 21.52 26.96
N ALA A 191 4.29 22.40 27.96
CA ALA A 191 4.65 23.80 27.71
C ALA A 191 6.05 23.98 27.09
N ILE A 192 6.95 23.02 27.29
CA ILE A 192 8.32 23.03 26.73
C ILE A 192 8.29 22.55 25.29
N LEU A 193 7.62 21.42 25.03
CA LEU A 193 7.60 20.73 23.73
C LEU A 193 6.71 21.46 22.71
N GLU A 194 5.54 21.94 23.14
CA GLU A 194 4.55 22.60 22.26
C GLU A 194 4.59 24.13 22.37
N GLY A 195 5.26 24.66 23.40
CA GLY A 195 5.32 26.09 23.68
C GLY A 195 4.02 26.63 24.29
N LYS A 196 3.86 27.97 24.21
CA LYS A 196 2.77 28.71 24.86
C LYS A 196 1.36 28.35 24.39
N ASN A 197 1.25 27.71 23.23
CA ASN A 197 -0.04 27.36 22.61
C ASN A 197 -0.40 25.88 22.79
N GLY A 198 0.45 25.09 23.45
CA GLY A 198 0.14 23.70 23.76
C GLY A 198 -1.06 23.62 24.69
N ASN A 199 -1.98 22.70 24.40
CA ASN A 199 -3.18 22.49 25.19
C ASN A 199 -3.53 21.00 25.34
N PRO A 200 -4.17 20.61 26.47
CA PRO A 200 -4.71 19.26 26.61
C PRO A 200 -5.70 18.91 25.48
N GLY A 201 -5.68 17.65 25.07
CA GLY A 201 -6.45 17.10 23.96
C GLY A 201 -5.83 17.32 22.58
N MET A 202 -4.66 17.95 22.46
CA MET A 202 -3.94 18.01 21.18
C MET A 202 -3.13 16.74 20.91
N ILE A 203 -2.80 16.48 19.65
CA ILE A 203 -2.00 15.31 19.26
C ILE A 203 -0.62 15.39 19.89
N ARG A 204 -0.21 14.31 20.55
CA ARG A 204 1.13 14.15 21.11
C ARG A 204 1.97 13.27 20.18
N VAL A 205 3.10 13.81 19.75
CA VAL A 205 4.05 13.09 18.89
C VAL A 205 5.35 12.82 19.63
N LYS A 206 6.09 11.82 19.16
CA LYS A 206 7.38 11.42 19.72
C LYS A 206 8.42 12.53 19.56
N TYR A 207 9.09 12.86 20.65
CA TYR A 207 10.24 13.75 20.67
C TYR A 207 11.53 12.94 20.53
N THR A 208 12.43 13.34 19.63
CA THR A 208 13.70 12.65 19.38
C THR A 208 14.93 13.47 19.75
N GLY A 209 14.72 14.65 20.34
CA GLY A 209 15.81 15.46 20.88
C GLY A 209 16.37 14.93 22.20
N THR A 210 17.27 15.70 22.78
CA THR A 210 17.93 15.37 24.05
C THR A 210 17.16 15.90 25.24
N TYR A 211 17.43 15.32 26.41
CA TYR A 211 16.92 15.78 27.68
C TYR A 211 18.07 16.37 28.50
N ASP A 212 17.79 17.41 29.29
CA ASP A 212 18.73 17.98 30.25
C ASP A 212 18.92 17.07 31.47
N GLU A 213 19.82 17.46 32.37
CA GLU A 213 20.13 16.70 33.59
C GLU A 213 18.93 16.57 34.54
N GLN A 214 17.93 17.43 34.40
CA GLN A 214 16.68 17.42 35.16
C GLN A 214 15.56 16.63 34.45
N GLY A 215 15.86 16.04 33.29
CA GLY A 215 14.91 15.26 32.49
C GLY A 215 13.95 16.10 31.66
N ASN A 216 14.21 17.39 31.44
CA ASN A 216 13.41 18.22 30.55
C ASN A 216 13.91 18.18 29.10
N PRO A 217 13.01 18.22 28.11
CA PRO A 217 13.39 18.39 26.71
C PRO A 217 14.20 19.66 26.48
N THR A 218 15.29 19.56 25.72
CA THR A 218 16.19 20.71 25.45
C THR A 218 15.65 21.67 24.40
N ARG A 219 14.64 21.25 23.61
CA ARG A 219 13.98 22.08 22.58
C ARG A 219 12.52 21.67 22.37
N LYS A 220 11.79 22.53 21.66
CA LYS A 220 10.44 22.25 21.15
C LYS A 220 10.45 21.17 20.07
N ILE A 221 9.31 20.52 19.87
CA ILE A 221 9.11 19.62 18.73
C ILE A 221 9.16 20.42 17.42
N GLY A 222 9.98 19.97 16.48
CA GLY A 222 10.24 20.63 15.20
C GLY A 222 10.35 19.63 14.04
N PRO A 223 10.66 20.09 12.81
CA PRO A 223 10.83 19.23 11.64
C PRO A 223 11.81 18.06 11.83
N GLU A 224 12.82 18.26 12.69
CA GLU A 224 13.84 17.28 13.07
C GLU A 224 13.31 16.06 13.84
N ASP A 225 12.10 16.12 14.40
CA ASP A 225 11.47 14.98 15.08
C ASP A 225 10.67 14.06 14.14
N ARG A 226 10.63 14.34 12.83
CA ARG A 226 9.99 13.45 11.85
C ARG A 226 10.73 12.13 11.75
N GLN A 227 9.96 11.06 11.62
CA GLN A 227 10.43 9.68 11.57
C GLN A 227 10.25 9.13 10.16
N ILE A 228 11.10 8.15 9.81
CA ILE A 228 10.93 7.34 8.60
C ILE A 228 10.02 6.17 8.98
N LEU A 229 8.79 6.20 8.50
CA LEU A 229 7.79 5.16 8.73
C LEU A 229 7.73 4.23 7.51
N ASN A 230 7.69 2.92 7.74
CA ASN A 230 7.63 1.91 6.69
C ASN A 230 6.16 1.55 6.38
N PRO A 231 5.64 1.87 5.18
CA PRO A 231 4.28 1.51 4.79
C PRO A 231 4.17 0.11 4.18
N GLU A 232 5.28 -0.58 3.91
CA GLU A 232 5.26 -1.90 3.28
C GLU A 232 4.62 -2.96 4.17
N ALA A 233 3.88 -3.88 3.55
CA ALA A 233 3.31 -5.03 4.26
C ALA A 233 4.41 -5.94 4.81
N ASP A 234 4.17 -6.53 5.98
CA ASP A 234 5.08 -7.55 6.47
C ASP A 234 5.04 -8.80 5.60
N PHE A 235 3.82 -9.23 5.27
CA PHE A 235 3.52 -10.25 4.27
C PHE A 235 2.09 -10.07 3.78
N GLN A 236 1.80 -10.63 2.60
CA GLN A 236 0.48 -10.65 2.00
C GLN A 236 0.30 -11.93 1.21
N GLY A 237 -0.93 -12.26 0.87
CA GLY A 237 -1.20 -13.52 0.21
C GLY A 237 -2.66 -13.72 -0.12
N GLY A 238 -2.95 -14.93 -0.52
CA GLY A 238 -4.30 -15.36 -0.85
C GLY A 238 -4.50 -16.80 -0.45
N PHE A 239 -5.77 -17.17 -0.43
CA PHE A 239 -6.15 -18.55 -0.28
C PHE A 239 -7.34 -18.84 -1.18
N ASN A 240 -7.45 -20.09 -1.58
CA ASN A 240 -8.65 -20.62 -2.16
C ASN A 240 -9.04 -21.91 -1.44
N THR A 241 -10.32 -22.21 -1.41
CA THR A 241 -10.79 -23.52 -1.00
C THR A 241 -12.02 -23.89 -1.78
N ARG A 242 -12.09 -25.16 -2.18
CA ARG A 242 -13.21 -25.73 -2.91
C ARG A 242 -13.66 -27.00 -2.23
N VAL A 243 -14.94 -27.06 -1.87
CA VAL A 243 -15.58 -28.26 -1.32
C VAL A 243 -16.68 -28.68 -2.28
N ALA A 244 -16.65 -29.91 -2.75
CA ALA A 244 -17.65 -30.46 -3.66
C ALA A 244 -18.29 -31.73 -3.10
N TYR A 245 -19.60 -31.88 -3.33
CA TYR A 245 -20.39 -33.03 -2.92
C TYR A 245 -21.56 -33.28 -3.85
N LYS A 246 -21.61 -34.45 -4.49
CA LYS A 246 -22.75 -34.93 -5.31
C LYS A 246 -23.35 -33.88 -6.27
N GLY A 247 -22.48 -33.20 -7.03
CA GLY A 247 -22.87 -32.18 -7.99
C GLY A 247 -22.94 -30.75 -7.44
N PHE A 248 -22.92 -30.56 -6.11
CA PHE A 248 -22.70 -29.25 -5.51
C PHE A 248 -21.22 -28.94 -5.40
N ASP A 249 -20.84 -27.68 -5.58
CA ASP A 249 -19.52 -27.18 -5.22
C ASP A 249 -19.60 -25.77 -4.61
N LEU A 250 -18.85 -25.57 -3.54
CA LEU A 250 -18.62 -24.28 -2.90
C LEU A 250 -17.16 -23.91 -3.09
N SER A 251 -16.92 -22.74 -3.69
CA SER A 251 -15.59 -22.17 -3.87
C SER A 251 -15.49 -20.84 -3.14
N ILE A 252 -14.44 -20.66 -2.35
CA ILE A 252 -14.15 -19.42 -1.63
C ILE A 252 -12.73 -18.99 -2.01
N ILE A 253 -12.59 -17.72 -2.38
CA ILE A 253 -11.30 -17.09 -2.65
C ILE A 253 -11.15 -15.89 -1.71
N GLY A 254 -10.03 -15.81 -1.02
CA GLY A 254 -9.70 -14.71 -0.13
C GLY A 254 -8.30 -14.18 -0.36
N ALA A 255 -8.08 -12.95 0.11
CA ALA A 255 -6.80 -12.28 0.16
C ALA A 255 -6.54 -11.79 1.58
N PHE A 256 -5.28 -11.75 1.99
CA PHE A 256 -4.89 -11.20 3.29
C PHE A 256 -3.62 -10.38 3.16
N LYS A 257 -3.50 -9.40 4.07
CA LYS A 257 -2.33 -8.55 4.23
C LYS A 257 -2.10 -8.37 5.72
N SER A 258 -0.84 -8.39 6.14
CA SER A 258 -0.44 -8.14 7.52
C SER A 258 0.61 -7.05 7.57
N GLY A 259 0.46 -6.11 8.49
CA GLY A 259 1.37 -5.00 8.71
C GLY A 259 1.36 -3.95 7.60
N GLY A 260 2.28 -2.99 7.74
CA GLY A 260 2.35 -1.80 6.90
C GLY A 260 1.38 -0.71 7.34
N ILE A 261 1.44 0.42 6.65
CA ILE A 261 0.69 1.63 7.00
C ILE A 261 -0.25 1.99 5.85
N LEU A 262 -1.52 2.15 6.18
CA LEU A 262 -2.56 2.68 5.33
C LEU A 262 -2.72 4.15 5.64
N ASN A 263 -2.69 5.01 4.60
CA ASN A 263 -2.95 6.42 4.75
C ASN A 263 -4.37 6.78 4.27
N SER A 264 -5.24 7.16 5.20
CA SER A 264 -6.62 7.54 4.94
C SER A 264 -6.75 9.05 4.78
N THR A 265 -7.28 9.46 3.63
CA THR A 265 -7.64 10.86 3.39
C THR A 265 -8.87 11.31 4.17
N LEU A 266 -9.69 10.36 4.65
CA LEU A 266 -10.89 10.66 5.43
C LEU A 266 -10.53 11.16 6.83
N TYR A 267 -9.50 10.59 7.46
CA TYR A 267 -9.09 10.91 8.83
C TYR A 267 -7.80 11.74 8.92
N GLY A 268 -6.98 11.74 7.87
CA GLY A 268 -5.76 12.55 7.80
C GLY A 268 -6.00 14.00 7.38
N ALA A 269 -4.97 14.83 7.53
CA ALA A 269 -5.01 16.26 7.20
C ALA A 269 -5.17 16.58 5.70
N SER A 270 -5.11 15.59 4.81
CA SER A 270 -5.24 15.77 3.35
C SER A 270 -6.70 15.90 2.88
N GLY A 271 -7.68 15.49 3.70
CA GLY A 271 -9.10 15.62 3.39
C GLY A 271 -9.77 16.76 4.17
N TYR A 272 -10.65 17.50 3.50
CA TYR A 272 -11.49 18.52 4.16
C TYR A 272 -12.72 17.93 4.87
N LEU A 273 -12.83 16.60 4.93
CA LEU A 273 -13.99 15.89 5.48
C LEU A 273 -13.93 15.70 7.01
N ASN A 274 -12.75 15.83 7.60
CA ASN A 274 -12.54 15.66 9.03
C ASN A 274 -11.50 16.64 9.60
N THR A 275 -11.72 17.93 9.36
CA THR A 275 -10.83 19.02 9.80
C THR A 275 -10.91 19.28 11.30
N MET A 276 -11.83 18.60 12.02
CA MET A 276 -12.10 18.81 13.45
C MET A 276 -12.41 20.28 13.78
N ASN A 277 -12.91 21.03 12.81
CA ASN A 277 -13.30 22.43 12.97
C ASN A 277 -14.68 22.69 12.35
N ALA A 278 -15.21 23.89 12.59
CA ALA A 278 -16.54 24.28 12.12
C ALA A 278 -16.61 24.58 10.61
N ARG A 279 -15.46 24.65 9.90
CA ARG A 279 -15.39 25.10 8.50
C ARG A 279 -16.05 24.11 7.54
N SER A 280 -15.94 22.82 7.79
CA SER A 280 -16.44 21.79 6.89
C SER A 280 -17.95 21.53 7.00
N GLY A 281 -18.64 22.16 7.96
CA GLY A 281 -20.09 22.02 8.19
C GLY A 281 -20.50 20.65 8.76
N ASN A 282 -19.98 19.56 8.21
CA ASN A 282 -20.09 18.19 8.71
C ASN A 282 -18.68 17.61 8.90
N ASN A 283 -18.45 16.94 10.04
CA ASN A 283 -17.24 16.15 10.31
C ASN A 283 -17.62 14.67 10.42
N VAL A 284 -16.63 13.80 10.22
CA VAL A 284 -16.78 12.37 10.50
C VAL A 284 -17.08 12.19 11.99
N LYS A 285 -18.05 11.33 12.31
CA LYS A 285 -18.32 10.97 13.70
C LYS A 285 -17.11 10.20 14.25
N VAL A 286 -16.41 10.82 15.20
CA VAL A 286 -15.25 10.24 15.86
C VAL A 286 -15.37 10.32 17.38
N ASP A 287 -14.63 9.47 18.07
CA ASP A 287 -14.44 9.54 19.51
C ASP A 287 -13.31 10.54 19.85
N TYR A 288 -13.70 11.75 20.28
CA TYR A 288 -12.79 12.88 20.47
C TYR A 288 -12.61 13.26 21.94
N TRP A 289 -11.44 13.85 22.22
CA TRP A 289 -11.04 14.21 23.56
C TRP A 289 -11.92 15.33 24.16
N THR A 290 -12.36 15.10 25.39
CA THR A 290 -12.93 16.13 26.26
C THR A 290 -12.36 15.97 27.67
N PRO A 291 -12.48 16.97 28.56
CA PRO A 291 -12.08 16.81 29.95
C PRO A 291 -12.74 15.62 30.67
N ASN A 292 -13.89 15.14 30.18
CA ASN A 292 -14.60 13.97 30.71
C ASN A 292 -14.40 12.70 29.85
N ASN A 293 -13.65 12.78 28.75
CA ASN A 293 -13.38 11.70 27.79
C ASN A 293 -11.89 11.73 27.41
N THR A 294 -11.03 11.33 28.35
CA THR A 294 -9.57 11.47 28.25
C THR A 294 -8.89 10.34 27.50
N ASP A 295 -9.55 9.19 27.38
CA ASP A 295 -9.11 7.99 26.65
C ASP A 295 -9.48 8.01 25.15
N ALA A 296 -9.97 9.16 24.67
CA ALA A 296 -10.38 9.34 23.29
C ALA A 296 -9.25 9.14 22.27
N LYS A 297 -9.60 8.61 21.09
CA LYS A 297 -8.64 8.40 20.00
C LYS A 297 -8.29 9.69 19.24
N TYR A 298 -9.24 10.63 19.13
CA TYR A 298 -9.12 11.84 18.32
C TYR A 298 -8.91 13.10 19.17
N PRO A 299 -8.19 14.11 18.65
CA PRO A 299 -7.91 15.32 19.39
C PRO A 299 -9.19 16.12 19.66
N LYS A 300 -9.10 17.03 20.61
CA LYS A 300 -10.16 18.00 20.91
C LYS A 300 -10.50 18.82 19.65
N PRO A 301 -11.78 18.88 19.25
CA PRO A 301 -12.22 19.73 18.14
C PRO A 301 -11.94 21.21 18.42
N ASN A 302 -11.63 21.97 17.37
CA ASN A 302 -11.22 23.37 17.44
C ASN A 302 -10.01 23.61 18.39
N GLY A 303 -9.11 22.63 18.51
CA GLY A 303 -7.84 22.74 19.24
C GLY A 303 -6.79 23.57 18.51
N LEU A 304 -5.51 23.36 18.85
CA LEU A 304 -4.40 24.03 18.16
C LEU A 304 -4.33 23.58 16.69
N GLN A 305 -4.40 24.55 15.77
CA GLN A 305 -4.45 24.30 14.32
C GLN A 305 -3.13 24.63 13.63
N SER A 306 -2.87 23.93 12.52
CA SER A 306 -1.83 24.19 11.52
C SER A 306 -2.50 24.30 10.15
N GLY A 307 -2.77 25.53 9.71
CA GLY A 307 -3.70 25.77 8.60
C GLY A 307 -5.15 25.50 9.04
N ASP A 308 -5.92 24.78 8.21
CA ASP A 308 -7.30 24.39 8.52
C ASP A 308 -7.39 23.03 9.28
N ASN A 309 -6.26 22.41 9.64
CA ASN A 309 -6.21 21.09 10.29
C ASN A 309 -5.63 21.15 11.70
N PRO A 310 -5.88 20.16 12.57
CA PRO A 310 -5.14 20.02 13.83
C PRO A 310 -3.64 19.97 13.58
N LYS A 311 -2.84 20.55 14.49
CA LYS A 311 -1.37 20.37 14.46
C LYS A 311 -1.05 18.87 14.53
N TYR A 312 -0.20 18.38 13.64
CA TYR A 312 0.10 16.94 13.43
C TYR A 312 -1.07 16.09 12.90
N GLY A 313 -2.10 16.71 12.31
CA GLY A 313 -3.30 16.01 11.82
C GLY A 313 -3.05 14.96 10.73
N SER A 314 -1.91 15.01 10.03
CA SER A 314 -1.49 13.95 9.09
C SER A 314 -1.42 12.58 9.76
N THR A 315 -0.96 12.55 11.02
CA THR A 315 -0.79 11.31 11.81
C THR A 315 -2.10 10.60 12.16
N LEU A 316 -3.25 11.30 12.07
CA LEU A 316 -4.56 10.70 12.26
C LEU A 316 -4.99 9.83 11.08
N GLY A 317 -4.39 10.06 9.91
CA GLY A 317 -4.67 9.29 8.70
C GLY A 317 -3.94 7.95 8.65
N TYR A 318 -3.00 7.67 9.56
CA TYR A 318 -2.21 6.44 9.54
C TYR A 318 -2.90 5.33 10.32
N PHE A 319 -3.25 4.26 9.62
CA PHE A 319 -3.86 3.04 10.16
C PHE A 319 -2.98 1.84 9.88
N ASP A 320 -3.12 0.80 10.70
CA ASP A 320 -2.59 -0.52 10.37
C ASP A 320 -3.27 -1.04 9.08
N ALA A 321 -2.45 -1.48 8.12
CA ALA A 321 -2.92 -1.92 6.82
C ALA A 321 -3.31 -3.40 6.78
N SER A 322 -3.41 -4.09 7.92
CA SER A 322 -3.76 -5.50 7.97
C SER A 322 -5.25 -5.70 7.65
N TYR A 323 -5.54 -6.79 6.95
CA TYR A 323 -6.90 -7.25 6.68
C TYR A 323 -6.91 -8.70 6.19
N LEU A 324 -8.08 -9.35 6.33
CA LEU A 324 -8.46 -10.54 5.58
C LEU A 324 -9.75 -10.25 4.84
N LYS A 325 -9.74 -10.36 3.51
CA LYS A 325 -10.87 -10.03 2.64
C LYS A 325 -11.28 -11.25 1.85
N ILE A 326 -12.57 -11.57 1.89
CA ILE A 326 -13.15 -12.58 0.99
C ILE A 326 -13.44 -11.89 -0.33
N ARG A 327 -12.83 -12.39 -1.41
CA ARG A 327 -13.00 -11.86 -2.77
C ARG A 327 -14.25 -12.39 -3.40
N THR A 328 -14.43 -13.71 -3.36
CA THR A 328 -15.56 -14.38 -3.98
C THR A 328 -15.99 -15.57 -3.16
N ILE A 329 -17.31 -15.77 -3.11
CA ILE A 329 -17.94 -17.01 -2.66
C ILE A 329 -18.86 -17.45 -3.78
N THR A 330 -18.61 -18.62 -4.35
CA THR A 330 -19.40 -19.19 -5.44
C THR A 330 -19.99 -20.52 -5.00
N LEU A 331 -21.31 -20.65 -5.05
CA LEU A 331 -22.02 -21.92 -4.90
C LEU A 331 -22.54 -22.35 -6.26
N GLY A 332 -22.13 -23.53 -6.71
CA GLY A 332 -22.54 -24.15 -7.95
C GLY A 332 -23.30 -25.45 -7.75
N TYR A 333 -24.15 -25.79 -8.71
CA TYR A 333 -24.78 -27.10 -8.83
C TYR A 333 -24.79 -27.56 -10.28
N ASP A 334 -24.11 -28.66 -10.57
CA ASP A 334 -24.13 -29.35 -11.85
C ASP A 334 -25.28 -30.37 -11.89
N LEU A 335 -26.29 -30.11 -12.73
CA LEU A 335 -27.43 -31.01 -12.90
C LEU A 335 -27.04 -32.13 -13.86
N GLN A 336 -26.95 -33.36 -13.33
CA GLN A 336 -26.66 -34.55 -14.12
C GLN A 336 -27.92 -35.42 -14.19
N GLN A 337 -28.74 -35.20 -15.21
CA GLN A 337 -29.99 -35.94 -15.42
C GLN A 337 -30.06 -36.52 -16.83
N ASN A 338 -30.57 -37.74 -16.96
CA ASN A 338 -30.62 -38.46 -18.24
C ASN A 338 -31.46 -37.74 -19.30
N TRP A 339 -32.49 -36.98 -18.89
CA TRP A 339 -33.35 -36.23 -19.81
C TRP A 339 -32.62 -35.06 -20.50
N LEU A 340 -31.51 -34.56 -19.93
CA LEU A 340 -30.71 -33.50 -20.55
C LEU A 340 -30.13 -33.96 -21.89
N LYS A 341 -29.69 -35.22 -21.96
CA LYS A 341 -29.18 -35.83 -23.20
C LYS A 341 -30.27 -35.92 -24.27
N THR A 342 -31.52 -36.21 -23.88
CA THR A 342 -32.66 -36.23 -24.80
C THR A 342 -33.02 -34.84 -25.31
N ALA A 343 -32.77 -33.81 -24.50
CA ALA A 343 -32.97 -32.41 -24.87
C ALA A 343 -31.82 -31.80 -25.68
N GLY A 344 -30.76 -32.56 -25.98
CA GLY A 344 -29.57 -32.07 -26.68
C GLY A 344 -28.71 -31.13 -25.82
N ILE A 345 -28.70 -31.32 -24.50
CA ILE A 345 -27.92 -30.53 -23.54
C ILE A 345 -26.87 -31.44 -22.90
N ASP A 346 -25.59 -31.15 -23.14
CA ASP A 346 -24.45 -31.88 -22.59
C ASP A 346 -24.15 -31.50 -21.13
N LYS A 347 -24.26 -30.21 -20.79
CA LYS A 347 -24.01 -29.72 -19.42
C LYS A 347 -24.96 -28.59 -19.05
N LEU A 348 -25.56 -28.68 -17.88
CA LEU A 348 -26.36 -27.62 -17.26
C LEU A 348 -25.88 -27.37 -15.83
N ARG A 349 -25.39 -26.15 -15.58
CA ARG A 349 -24.90 -25.72 -14.26
C ARG A 349 -25.59 -24.44 -13.83
N PHE A 350 -26.09 -24.42 -12.60
CA PHE A 350 -26.54 -23.21 -11.93
C PHE A 350 -25.46 -22.74 -10.98
N TYR A 351 -25.25 -21.43 -10.89
CA TYR A 351 -24.33 -20.87 -9.89
C TYR A 351 -24.81 -19.53 -9.35
N ALA A 352 -24.47 -19.28 -8.09
CA ALA A 352 -24.61 -18.00 -7.42
C ALA A 352 -23.26 -17.58 -6.88
N THR A 353 -22.83 -16.36 -7.18
CA THR A 353 -21.55 -15.79 -6.75
C THR A 353 -21.78 -14.49 -6.01
N VAL A 354 -21.10 -14.32 -4.88
CA VAL A 354 -21.02 -13.04 -4.18
C VAL A 354 -19.59 -12.53 -4.21
N GLU A 355 -19.40 -11.30 -4.67
CA GLU A 355 -18.10 -10.64 -4.74
C GLU A 355 -17.93 -9.62 -3.60
N ASN A 356 -16.71 -9.56 -3.04
CA ASN A 356 -16.32 -8.73 -1.91
C ASN A 356 -17.27 -8.78 -0.70
N PRO A 357 -17.82 -9.95 -0.28
CA PRO A 357 -18.86 -9.98 0.73
C PRO A 357 -18.41 -9.46 2.10
N PHE A 358 -17.17 -9.77 2.50
CA PHE A 358 -16.68 -9.54 3.86
C PHE A 358 -15.21 -9.10 3.89
N VAL A 359 -14.91 -8.24 4.86
CA VAL A 359 -13.57 -7.84 5.28
C VAL A 359 -13.49 -8.06 6.79
N PHE A 360 -12.38 -8.64 7.25
CA PHE A 360 -12.12 -8.99 8.64
C PHE A 360 -10.74 -8.46 9.07
N PHE A 361 -10.52 -8.35 10.38
CA PHE A 361 -9.23 -8.01 11.00
C PHE A 361 -8.60 -6.73 10.46
N SER A 362 -9.43 -5.72 10.18
CA SER A 362 -8.97 -4.45 9.63
C SER A 362 -9.40 -3.31 10.55
N PRO A 363 -8.48 -2.74 11.34
CA PRO A 363 -8.78 -1.60 12.20
C PRO A 363 -9.38 -0.41 11.42
N TYR A 364 -8.93 -0.22 10.18
CA TYR A 364 -9.49 0.80 9.30
C TYR A 364 -10.95 0.53 8.92
N THR A 365 -11.28 -0.71 8.56
CA THR A 365 -12.65 -1.09 8.20
C THR A 365 -13.57 -1.04 9.40
N ASP A 366 -13.10 -1.49 10.57
CA ASP A 366 -13.89 -1.49 11.81
C ASP A 366 -14.30 -0.07 12.22
N GLU A 367 -13.44 0.92 11.94
CA GLU A 367 -13.68 2.31 12.29
C GLU A 367 -14.42 3.12 11.22
N SER A 368 -14.10 2.88 9.96
CA SER A 368 -14.63 3.69 8.84
C SER A 368 -15.80 3.03 8.10
N GLY A 369 -15.93 1.71 8.20
CA GLY A 369 -16.78 0.89 7.33
C GLY A 369 -16.31 0.81 5.88
N MET A 370 -15.19 1.46 5.52
CA MET A 370 -14.64 1.47 4.17
C MET A 370 -13.69 0.30 3.93
N ASP A 371 -13.52 -0.04 2.66
CA ASP A 371 -12.53 -1.02 2.23
C ASP A 371 -11.11 -0.58 2.59
N PRO A 372 -10.26 -1.45 3.17
CA PRO A 372 -8.89 -1.12 3.54
C PRO A 372 -7.93 -1.18 2.35
N GLU A 373 -8.42 -1.52 1.15
CA GLU A 373 -7.60 -1.50 -0.04
C GLU A 373 -7.44 -0.09 -0.61
N THR A 374 -6.19 0.26 -0.89
CA THR A 374 -5.83 1.56 -1.45
C THR A 374 -6.43 1.70 -2.84
N ASN A 375 -7.14 2.81 -3.09
CA ASN A 375 -7.87 3.07 -4.33
C ASN A 375 -7.31 4.27 -5.11
N SER A 376 -6.24 4.92 -4.62
CA SER A 376 -5.65 6.10 -5.26
C SER A 376 -4.22 6.41 -4.77
N TYR A 377 -3.61 7.40 -5.40
CA TYR A 377 -2.32 7.98 -5.10
C TYR A 377 -2.43 9.29 -4.32
N GLY A 378 -1.39 9.67 -3.58
CA GLY A 378 -1.44 10.79 -2.65
C GLY A 378 -1.62 12.17 -3.27
N ASP A 379 -1.42 12.32 -4.59
CA ASP A 379 -1.71 13.54 -5.36
C ASP A 379 -3.07 13.50 -6.08
N GLU A 380 -3.74 12.35 -6.03
CA GLU A 380 -5.05 12.12 -6.61
C GLU A 380 -6.11 12.17 -5.50
N ASN A 381 -7.33 12.59 -5.85
CA ASN A 381 -8.49 12.48 -4.97
C ASN A 381 -8.38 13.24 -3.61
N VAL A 382 -7.43 14.17 -3.51
CA VAL A 382 -7.22 15.07 -2.37
C VAL A 382 -7.23 16.52 -2.82
N ALA A 383 -7.70 17.42 -1.95
CA ALA A 383 -7.73 18.86 -2.22
C ALA A 383 -6.43 19.57 -1.80
N VAL A 384 -5.43 18.80 -1.33
CA VAL A 384 -4.08 19.26 -0.98
C VAL A 384 -3.09 18.40 -1.76
N ALA A 385 -2.06 19.00 -2.37
CA ALA A 385 -1.04 18.26 -3.10
C ALA A 385 -0.27 17.32 -2.14
N GLY A 386 -0.57 16.02 -2.19
CA GLY A 386 0.29 15.00 -1.60
C GLY A 386 1.29 14.48 -2.62
N LYS A 387 2.18 13.56 -2.19
CA LYS A 387 3.10 12.92 -3.11
C LYS A 387 2.40 11.76 -3.81
N ARG A 388 2.46 11.74 -5.15
CA ARG A 388 1.93 10.66 -6.00
C ARG A 388 2.31 9.25 -5.55
N LYS A 389 3.46 9.09 -4.91
CA LYS A 389 3.98 7.77 -4.54
C LYS A 389 3.31 7.16 -3.31
N SER A 390 2.58 7.95 -2.52
CA SER A 390 1.85 7.42 -1.36
C SER A 390 0.55 6.77 -1.81
N LEU A 391 0.38 5.46 -1.55
CA LEU A 391 -0.90 4.81 -1.71
C LEU A 391 -1.84 5.26 -0.59
N ILE A 392 -3.05 5.65 -0.95
CA ILE A 392 -4.05 6.17 -0.02
C ILE A 392 -5.40 5.47 -0.20
N VAL A 393 -6.24 5.57 0.84
CA VAL A 393 -7.67 5.29 0.73
C VAL A 393 -8.43 6.62 0.69
N GLY A 394 -9.10 6.84 -0.45
CA GLY A 394 -9.97 7.97 -0.75
C GLY A 394 -11.45 7.62 -0.69
N THR A 395 -12.31 8.63 -0.59
CA THR A 395 -13.79 8.48 -0.54
C THR A 395 -14.46 8.40 -1.91
N ASN A 396 -13.70 8.40 -3.00
CA ASN A 396 -14.25 8.67 -4.33
C ASN A 396 -14.97 7.47 -4.95
N THR A 397 -14.37 6.28 -4.87
CA THR A 397 -14.95 5.07 -5.46
C THR A 397 -14.85 3.92 -4.46
N PRO A 398 -15.95 3.57 -3.77
CA PRO A 398 -15.95 2.41 -2.90
C PRO A 398 -15.94 1.13 -3.72
N THR A 399 -15.42 0.06 -3.13
CA THR A 399 -15.65 -1.29 -3.66
C THR A 399 -17.12 -1.66 -3.49
N THR A 400 -17.69 -2.36 -4.48
CA THR A 400 -19.08 -2.82 -4.42
C THR A 400 -19.16 -4.28 -4.05
N ARG A 401 -20.26 -4.63 -3.37
CA ARG A 401 -20.68 -6.03 -3.17
C ARG A 401 -21.60 -6.42 -4.30
N ASN A 402 -21.17 -7.38 -5.12
CA ASN A 402 -21.96 -7.83 -6.27
C ASN A 402 -22.56 -9.20 -5.99
N TYR A 403 -23.81 -9.39 -6.37
CA TYR A 403 -24.52 -10.68 -6.30
C TYR A 403 -24.84 -11.10 -7.73
N LEU A 404 -24.25 -12.20 -8.18
CA LEU A 404 -24.38 -12.72 -9.53
C LEU A 404 -25.10 -14.07 -9.49
N PHE A 405 -26.12 -14.23 -10.31
CA PHE A 405 -26.79 -15.51 -10.53
C PHE A 405 -26.63 -15.86 -12.00
N GLY A 406 -26.18 -17.07 -12.30
CA GLY A 406 -25.91 -17.48 -13.66
C GLY A 406 -26.24 -18.93 -13.94
N ILE A 407 -26.46 -19.20 -15.22
CA ILE A 407 -26.66 -20.53 -15.77
C ILE A 407 -25.58 -20.72 -16.84
N ASN A 408 -24.85 -21.82 -16.76
CA ASN A 408 -23.92 -22.25 -17.79
C ASN A 408 -24.50 -23.48 -18.49
N LEU A 409 -24.69 -23.38 -19.80
CA LEU A 409 -25.29 -24.40 -20.63
C LEU A 409 -24.35 -24.74 -21.79
N THR A 410 -24.12 -26.02 -22.00
CA THR A 410 -23.34 -26.57 -23.12
C THR A 410 -24.23 -27.56 -23.87
N PHE A 411 -24.29 -27.42 -25.20
CA PHE A 411 -25.08 -28.26 -26.10
C PHE A 411 -24.21 -29.33 -26.75
#